data_AF-A0A9P9KD05-F1
#
_entry.id   AF-A0A9P9KD05-F1
#
_cell.length_a   1.000
_cell.length_b   1.000
_cell.length_c   1.000
_cell.angle_alpha   90.00
_cell.angle_beta   90.00
_cell.angle_gamma   90.00
#
_symmetry.space_group_name_H-M   'P 1'
#
loop_
_entity.id
_entity.type
_entity.pdbx_description
1 polymer ?
#
loop_
_entity_poly.entity_id
_entity_poly.type
_entity_poly.pdbx_seq_one_letter_code
_entity_poly.pdbx_strand_id
1 'polypeptide(L)'
;MEYRGLTLLFINVSKGPCTNWFKQGEQDGPLVMWLGSRLAFFKAVKSPNLQDYDIEHWSSNRFEYLGSEFAWYEFREDGDTTPYLNGDFVPALPRKQVQELVAKSRVKKLSNGRL
;
A
#
# COMPACT_ATOMS: atom_id res chain seq x y z
N MET A 1 -17.41 12.20 -8.82
CA MET A 1 -16.59 11.66 -7.71
C MET A 1 -15.14 11.92 -8.05
N GLU A 2 -14.56 12.91 -7.37
CA GLU A 2 -13.29 13.55 -7.71
C GLU A 2 -12.15 12.84 -6.97
N TYR A 3 -11.64 11.75 -7.54
CA TYR A 3 -10.49 10.99 -7.01
C TYR A 3 -9.14 11.62 -7.39
N ARG A 4 -9.05 12.96 -7.42
CA ARG A 4 -7.82 13.69 -7.82
C ARG A 4 -6.95 14.16 -6.66
N GLY A 5 -7.39 14.01 -5.41
CA GLY A 5 -6.73 14.63 -4.25
C GLY A 5 -5.67 13.79 -3.53
N LEU A 6 -5.78 12.46 -3.53
CA LEU A 6 -4.97 11.62 -2.61
C LEU A 6 -3.72 11.00 -3.24
N THR A 7 -3.74 10.63 -4.52
CA THR A 7 -2.57 10.03 -5.20
C THR A 7 -1.46 11.04 -5.47
N LEU A 8 -1.79 12.33 -5.59
CA LEU A 8 -0.82 13.39 -5.92
C LEU A 8 -0.03 13.93 -4.72
N LEU A 9 -0.49 13.72 -3.47
CA LEU A 9 0.13 14.34 -2.30
C LEU A 9 1.47 13.69 -1.92
N PHE A 10 1.57 12.36 -2.03
CA PHE A 10 2.80 11.62 -1.70
C PHE A 10 3.90 11.80 -2.75
N ILE A 11 3.54 11.81 -4.05
CA ILE A 11 4.50 12.02 -5.13
C ILE A 11 5.09 13.43 -5.08
N ASN A 12 4.30 14.46 -4.75
CA ASN A 12 4.81 15.83 -4.62
C ASN A 12 5.80 16.00 -3.47
N VAL A 13 5.60 15.31 -2.33
CA VAL A 13 6.56 15.31 -1.22
C VAL A 13 7.92 14.77 -1.66
N SER A 14 7.93 13.71 -2.47
CA SER A 14 9.16 13.15 -2.98
C SER A 14 9.72 13.91 -4.18
N LYS A 15 8.91 14.63 -4.96
CA LYS A 15 9.38 15.40 -6.13
C LYS A 15 9.86 16.82 -5.82
N GLY A 16 9.54 17.38 -4.65
CA GLY A 16 10.09 18.67 -4.22
C GLY A 16 11.62 18.66 -4.04
N PRO A 17 12.27 19.83 -3.92
CA PRO A 17 13.72 19.98 -3.71
C PRO A 17 14.10 19.59 -2.27
N CYS A 18 13.85 18.33 -1.91
CA CYS A 18 14.14 17.77 -0.60
C CYS A 18 15.05 16.57 -0.78
N THR A 19 16.14 16.55 -0.01
CA THR A 19 17.01 15.40 0.13
C THR A 19 16.27 14.34 0.96
N ASN A 20 16.17 13.14 0.41
CA ASN A 20 15.57 12.02 1.13
C ASN A 20 16.25 10.71 0.74
N TRP A 21 16.03 9.68 1.55
CA TRP A 21 16.62 8.35 1.33
C TRP A 21 16.27 7.75 -0.04
N PHE A 22 15.05 7.97 -0.54
CA PHE A 22 14.61 7.47 -1.86
C PHE A 22 15.29 8.15 -3.04
N LYS A 23 15.90 9.32 -2.83
CA LYS A 23 16.76 10.02 -3.79
C LYS A 23 18.25 9.83 -3.52
N GLN A 24 18.62 8.86 -2.68
CA GLN A 24 20.01 8.60 -2.30
C GLN A 24 20.68 9.82 -1.63
N GLY A 25 19.88 10.67 -0.97
CA GLY A 25 20.38 11.89 -0.31
C GLY A 25 20.55 13.10 -1.23
N GLU A 26 20.26 12.98 -2.52
CA GLU A 26 20.37 14.06 -3.50
C GLU A 26 19.06 14.86 -3.60
N GLN A 27 19.13 16.15 -3.94
CA GLN A 27 17.92 16.98 -4.09
C GLN A 27 17.12 16.62 -5.34
N ASP A 28 17.80 16.29 -6.43
CA ASP A 28 17.24 15.92 -7.72
C ASP A 28 17.66 14.49 -8.14
N GLY A 29 17.92 13.64 -7.14
CA GLY A 29 18.26 12.25 -7.39
C GLY A 29 17.12 11.47 -8.03
N PRO A 30 17.43 10.43 -8.84
CA PRO A 30 16.42 9.57 -9.41
C PRO A 30 15.62 8.90 -8.29
N LEU A 31 14.29 8.95 -8.42
CA LEU A 31 13.40 8.33 -7.45
C LEU A 31 13.36 6.82 -7.69
N VAL A 32 13.96 6.04 -6.78
CA VAL A 32 13.95 4.58 -6.87
C VAL A 32 12.98 4.01 -5.85
N MET A 33 11.68 4.08 -6.16
CA MET A 33 10.64 3.47 -5.33
C MET A 33 9.48 2.96 -6.17
N TRP A 34 8.80 1.93 -5.68
CA TRP A 34 7.51 1.50 -6.22
C TRP A 34 6.44 2.53 -5.86
N LEU A 35 5.80 3.11 -6.87
CA LEU A 35 4.83 4.20 -6.70
C LEU A 35 3.38 3.74 -6.56
N GLY A 36 3.12 2.43 -6.57
CA GLY A 36 1.78 1.87 -6.40
C GLY A 36 1.50 1.34 -5.00
N SER A 37 0.34 0.71 -4.86
CA SER A 37 0.00 -0.01 -3.65
C SER A 37 0.88 -1.23 -3.43
N ARG A 38 0.99 -1.68 -2.17
CA ARG A 38 1.72 -2.90 -1.81
C ARG A 38 1.16 -4.13 -2.52
N LEU A 39 -0.16 -4.15 -2.72
CA LEU A 39 -0.85 -5.27 -3.38
C LEU A 39 -0.60 -5.27 -4.88
N ALA A 40 -0.53 -4.10 -5.51
CA ALA A 40 -0.09 -3.98 -6.89
C ALA A 40 1.35 -4.48 -7.07
N PHE A 41 2.25 -4.20 -6.12
CA PHE A 41 3.62 -4.74 -6.13
C PHE A 41 3.62 -6.28 -6.09
N PHE A 42 2.87 -6.87 -5.16
CA PHE A 42 2.78 -8.33 -5.09
C PHE A 42 2.19 -8.95 -6.35
N LYS A 43 1.22 -8.29 -6.99
CA LYS A 43 0.69 -8.73 -8.29
C LYS A 43 1.75 -8.67 -9.39
N ALA A 44 2.55 -7.60 -9.43
CA ALA A 44 3.61 -7.43 -10.41
C ALA A 44 4.74 -8.47 -10.25
N VAL A 45 5.12 -8.79 -9.00
CA VAL A 45 6.16 -9.79 -8.72
C VAL A 45 5.64 -11.24 -8.81
N LYS A 46 4.33 -11.45 -8.59
CA LYS A 46 3.70 -12.78 -8.67
C LYS A 46 3.82 -13.41 -10.05
N SER A 47 3.73 -12.59 -11.11
CA SER A 47 4.02 -13.04 -12.46
C SER A 47 5.50 -12.77 -12.76
N PRO A 48 6.31 -13.81 -13.03
CA PRO A 48 7.73 -13.60 -13.29
C PRO A 48 7.93 -12.69 -14.51
N ASN A 49 8.91 -11.80 -14.40
CA ASN A 49 9.32 -10.93 -15.50
C ASN A 49 9.87 -11.79 -16.64
N LEU A 50 9.22 -11.72 -17.79
CA LEU A 50 9.62 -12.39 -19.03
C LEU A 50 10.78 -11.64 -19.72
N GLN A 51 11.79 -11.21 -18.95
CA GLN A 51 12.93 -10.41 -19.46
C GLN A 51 13.74 -11.11 -20.55
N ASP A 52 13.63 -12.44 -20.64
CA ASP A 52 14.28 -13.26 -21.66
C ASP A 52 13.41 -13.47 -22.92
N TYR A 53 12.21 -12.89 -22.98
CA TYR A 53 11.29 -13.04 -24.11
C TYR A 53 11.10 -11.72 -24.86
N ASP A 54 11.03 -11.80 -26.19
CA ASP A 54 10.54 -10.70 -27.02
C ASP A 54 9.02 -10.62 -26.91
N ILE A 55 8.54 -9.72 -26.05
CA ILE A 55 7.10 -9.52 -25.79
C ILE A 55 6.56 -8.46 -26.75
N GLU A 56 5.69 -8.87 -27.66
CA GLU A 56 4.86 -7.95 -28.43
C GLU A 56 3.75 -7.39 -27.53
N HIS A 57 3.81 -6.10 -27.25
CA HIS A 57 2.82 -5.40 -26.44
C HIS A 57 1.69 -4.90 -27.34
N TRP A 58 0.45 -4.99 -26.86
CA TRP A 58 -0.71 -4.51 -27.62
C TRP A 58 -0.80 -2.98 -27.67
N SER A 59 -0.15 -2.27 -26.75
CA SER A 59 -0.01 -0.82 -26.82
C SER A 59 1.45 -0.38 -26.78
N SER A 60 1.66 0.88 -27.19
CA SER A 60 2.97 1.54 -27.22
C SER A 60 3.61 1.67 -25.84
N ASN A 61 2.80 1.61 -24.77
CA ASN A 61 3.31 1.69 -23.41
C ASN A 61 3.78 0.32 -22.90
N ARG A 62 5.09 0.12 -22.83
CA ARG A 62 5.72 -1.10 -22.27
C ARG A 62 5.37 -1.37 -20.80
N PHE A 63 4.89 -0.37 -20.06
CA PHE A 63 4.48 -0.51 -18.66
C PHE A 63 2.97 -0.65 -18.48
N GLU A 64 2.20 -0.82 -19.57
CA GLU A 64 0.74 -0.92 -19.50
C GLU A 64 0.26 -2.09 -18.64
N TYR A 65 1.03 -3.18 -18.57
CA TYR A 65 0.71 -4.33 -17.74
C TYR A 65 0.68 -4.02 -16.23
N LEU A 66 1.30 -2.91 -15.79
CA LEU A 66 1.23 -2.43 -14.41
C LEU A 66 -0.13 -1.82 -14.06
N GLY A 67 -0.92 -1.44 -15.06
CA GLY A 67 -2.27 -0.91 -14.88
C GLY A 67 -2.31 0.36 -14.02
N SER A 68 -3.39 0.53 -13.27
CA SER A 68 -3.66 1.72 -12.47
C SER A 68 -2.94 1.75 -11.12
N GLU A 69 -1.85 1.01 -10.94
CA GLU A 69 -1.01 0.97 -9.71
C GLU A 69 -1.74 0.55 -8.41
N PHE A 70 -3.00 0.15 -8.50
CA PHE A 70 -3.85 -0.32 -7.40
C PHE A 70 -4.44 -1.68 -7.73
N ALA A 71 -4.69 -2.47 -6.69
CA ALA A 71 -5.42 -3.72 -6.84
C ALA A 71 -6.93 -3.45 -6.74
N TRP A 72 -7.72 -4.09 -7.60
CA TRP A 72 -9.18 -3.86 -7.69
C TRP A 72 -9.92 -4.07 -6.37
N TYR A 73 -9.42 -4.96 -5.51
CA TYR A 73 -10.02 -5.28 -4.22
C TYR A 73 -9.68 -4.27 -3.11
N GLU A 74 -8.74 -3.35 -3.33
CA GLU A 74 -8.40 -2.30 -2.34
C GLU A 74 -9.51 -1.27 -2.15
N PHE A 75 -10.39 -1.12 -3.15
CA PHE A 75 -11.51 -0.17 -3.09
C PHE A 75 -12.80 -0.78 -2.54
N ARG A 76 -12.75 -2.04 -2.12
CA ARG A 76 -13.92 -2.76 -1.58
C ARG A 76 -13.98 -2.64 -0.07
N GLU A 77 -15.19 -2.52 0.46
CA GLU A 77 -15.43 -2.49 1.91
C GLU A 77 -15.08 -3.83 2.59
N ASP A 78 -15.26 -4.94 1.87
CA ASP A 78 -14.92 -6.31 2.26
C ASP A 78 -13.56 -6.79 1.71
N GLY A 79 -12.76 -5.88 1.15
CA GLY A 79 -11.50 -6.21 0.50
C GLY A 79 -10.40 -6.61 1.49
N ASP A 80 -9.87 -7.82 1.35
CA ASP A 80 -8.68 -8.22 2.10
C ASP A 80 -7.45 -7.45 1.59
N THR A 81 -6.92 -6.57 2.44
CA THR A 81 -5.70 -5.78 2.17
C THR A 81 -4.42 -6.55 2.48
N THR A 82 -4.55 -7.75 3.04
CA THR A 82 -3.47 -8.61 3.52
C THR A 82 -3.56 -10.06 3.03
N PRO A 83 -3.85 -10.32 1.73
CA PRO A 83 -4.05 -11.68 1.20
C PRO A 83 -2.80 -12.56 1.27
N TYR A 84 -1.64 -12.00 1.56
CA TYR A 84 -0.36 -12.69 1.72
C TYR A 84 -0.12 -13.20 3.15
N LEU A 85 -0.93 -12.80 4.13
CA LEU A 85 -0.77 -13.25 5.52
C LEU A 85 -1.43 -14.61 5.81
N ASN A 86 -2.21 -15.16 4.86
CA ASN A 86 -2.94 -16.43 5.01
C ASN A 86 -3.70 -16.54 6.36
N GLY A 87 -4.22 -15.41 6.86
CA GLY A 87 -4.97 -15.34 8.10
C GLY A 87 -6.43 -15.00 7.84
N ASP A 88 -7.29 -15.26 8.83
CA ASP A 88 -8.68 -14.84 8.77
C ASP A 88 -8.75 -13.31 8.69
N PHE A 89 -9.28 -12.79 7.58
CA PHE A 89 -9.47 -11.36 7.43
C PHE A 89 -10.54 -10.89 8.42
N VAL A 90 -10.11 -10.16 9.45
CA VAL A 90 -11.01 -9.48 10.39
C VAL A 90 -11.07 -8.01 9.97
N PRO A 91 -12.22 -7.51 9.50
CA PRO A 91 -12.35 -6.11 9.13
C PRO A 91 -12.07 -5.23 10.36
N ALA A 92 -11.42 -4.10 10.14
CA ALA A 92 -11.10 -3.17 11.21
C ALA A 92 -12.40 -2.70 11.88
N LEU A 93 -12.54 -2.97 13.18
CA LEU A 93 -13.69 -2.48 13.95
C LEU A 93 -13.72 -0.94 13.95
N PRO A 94 -14.90 -0.32 13.98
CA PRO A 94 -15.04 1.12 14.18
C PRO A 94 -14.22 1.61 15.38
N ARG A 95 -13.55 2.77 15.23
CA ARG A 95 -12.65 3.31 16.28
C ARG A 95 -13.28 3.35 17.67
N LYS A 96 -14.58 3.65 17.78
CA LYS A 96 -15.31 3.65 19.06
C LYS A 96 -15.28 2.29 19.74
N GLN A 97 -15.57 1.22 18.99
CA GLN A 97 -15.54 -0.15 19.52
C GLN A 97 -14.12 -0.56 19.92
N VAL A 98 -13.11 -0.18 19.11
CA VAL A 98 -11.70 -0.43 19.45
C VAL A 98 -11.32 0.28 20.76
N GLN A 99 -11.71 1.55 20.93
CA GLN A 99 -11.45 2.31 22.15
C GLN A 99 -12.11 1.67 23.38
N GLU A 100 -13.36 1.20 23.23
CA GLU A 100 -14.05 0.48 24.29
C GLU A 100 -13.35 -0.84 24.66
N LEU A 101 -12.90 -1.62 23.67
CA LEU A 101 -12.17 -2.88 23.90
C LEU A 101 -10.81 -2.63 24.57
N VAL A 102 -10.11 -1.57 24.17
CA VAL A 102 -8.84 -1.15 24.80
C VAL A 102 -9.08 -0.69 26.25
N ALA A 103 -10.15 0.08 26.51
CA ALA A 103 -10.51 0.49 27.86
C ALA A 103 -10.89 -0.72 28.73
N LYS A 104 -11.74 -1.62 28.23
CA LYS A 104 -12.15 -2.85 28.92
C LYS A 104 -10.96 -3.76 29.23
N SER A 105 -10.04 -3.94 28.29
CA SER A 105 -8.83 -4.75 28.52
C SER A 105 -7.87 -4.12 29.52
N ARG A 106 -7.71 -2.79 29.52
CA ARG A 106 -6.92 -2.06 30.53
C ARG A 106 -7.53 -2.19 31.93
N VAL A 107 -8.86 -2.07 32.07
CA VAL A 107 -9.58 -2.30 33.35
C VAL A 107 -9.41 -3.75 33.82
N LYS A 108 -9.48 -4.73 32.92
CA LYS A 108 -9.23 -6.14 33.24
C LYS A 108 -7.79 -6.40 33.71
N LYS A 109 -6.81 -5.70 33.13
CA LYS A 109 -5.39 -5.81 33.54
C LYS A 109 -5.17 -5.22 34.94
N LEU A 110 -5.80 -4.08 35.24
CA LEU A 110 -5.74 -3.43 36.56
C LEU A 110 -6.41 -4.26 37.65
N SER A 111 -7.58 -4.84 37.37
CA SER A 111 -8.29 -5.72 38.31
C SER A 111 -7.57 -7.04 38.57
N ASN A 112 -6.82 -7.56 37.59
CA ASN A 112 -6.00 -8.77 37.75
C ASN A 112 -4.62 -8.52 38.41
N GLY A 113 -4.36 -7.32 38.95
CA GLY A 113 -3.25 -7.08 39.87
C GLY A 113 -1.83 -7.30 39.33
N ARG A 114 -1.61 -7.25 38.01
CA ARG A 114 -0.27 -7.28 37.41
C ARG A 114 0.09 -5.89 36.86
N LEU A 115 0.74 -5.10 37.71
CA LEU A 115 1.65 -4.04 37.31
C LEU A 115 2.99 -4.67 36.93
#